data_AF-A0A7T8GP14-F1
#
_entry.id   AF-A0A7T8GP14-F1
#
_cell.length_a   1.000
_cell.length_b   1.000
_cell.length_c   1.000
_cell.angle_alpha   90.00
_cell.angle_beta   90.00
_cell.angle_gamma   90.00
#
_symmetry.space_group_name_H-M   'P 1'
#
loop_
_entity.id
_entity.type
_entity.pdbx_description
1 polymer ?
#
loop_
_entity_poly.entity_id
_entity_poly.type
_entity_poly.pdbx_seq_one_letter_code
_entity_poly.pdbx_strand_id
1 'polypeptide(L)' 'MNLEDFDLRNLRVLNLAGNTLKKLEPGCLGNLTSLKALRLDNNRLSDLNGVVSGFLISFGST' A
#
# COMPACT_ATOMS: atom_id res chain seq x y z
N MET A 1 18.73 12.66 8.26
CA MET A 1 17.45 12.01 8.64
C MET A 1 17.22 10.91 7.62
N ASN A 2 17.33 9.64 8.00
CA ASN A 2 17.06 8.53 7.09
C ASN A 2 15.54 8.41 6.92
N LEU A 3 15.10 8.19 5.69
CA LEU A 3 13.68 8.07 5.32
C LEU A 3 13.00 6.80 5.89
N GLU A 4 13.75 5.97 6.61
CA GLU A 4 13.31 4.68 7.17
C GLU A 4 12.55 4.81 8.51
N ASP A 5 12.60 5.97 9.17
CA ASP A 5 12.01 6.15 10.52
C ASP A 5 10.54 6.59 10.53
N PHE A 6 9.89 6.75 9.36
CA PHE A 6 8.47 7.11 9.32
C PHE A 6 7.59 5.88 9.55
N ASP A 7 7.31 5.62 10.83
CA ASP A 7 6.32 4.63 11.25
C ASP A 7 4.90 5.12 10.93
N LEU A 8 4.35 4.64 9.80
CA LEU A 8 2.99 4.93 9.34
C LEU A 8 1.98 3.86 9.77
N ARG A 9 2.27 3.06 10.81
CA ARG A 9 1.35 2.02 11.33
C ARG A 9 -0.05 2.53 11.67
N ASN A 10 -0.19 3.81 12.01
CA ASN A 10 -1.47 4.45 12.35
C ASN A 10 -2.19 5.07 11.13
N LEU A 11 -1.60 5.03 9.93
CA LEU A 11 -2.20 5.60 8.73
C LEU A 11 -3.47 4.83 8.36
N ARG A 12 -4.60 5.54 8.29
CA ARG A 12 -5.91 4.95 7.98
C ARG A 12 -6.31 5.10 6.51
N VAL A 13 -5.85 6.17 5.86
CA VAL A 13 -6.16 6.47 4.46
C VAL A 13 -4.87 6.85 3.75
N LEU A 14 -4.58 6.18 2.64
CA LEU A 14 -3.49 6.50 1.73
C LEU A 14 -4.09 6.83 0.36
N ASN A 15 -3.91 8.07 -0.09
CA ASN A 15 -4.36 8.49 -1.40
C ASN A 15 -3.16 8.74 -2.32
N LEU A 16 -3.01 7.89 -3.33
CA LEU A 16 -2.01 8.00 -4.39
C LEU A 16 -2.68 8.19 -5.75
N ALA A 17 -3.96 8.57 -5.79
CA ALA A 17 -4.69 8.77 -7.02
C ALA A 17 -4.10 9.92 -7.86
N GLY A 18 -4.22 9.81 -9.19
CA GLY A 18 -3.77 10.86 -10.12
C GLY A 18 -2.24 10.96 -10.28
N ASN A 19 -1.50 9.93 -9.89
CA ASN A 19 -0.05 9.86 -10.08
C ASN A 19 0.31 9.08 -11.37
N THR A 20 1.61 8.86 -11.59
CA THR A 20 2.11 8.08 -12.74
C THR A 20 2.71 6.74 -12.31
N LEU A 21 2.21 6.15 -11.21
CA LEU A 21 2.71 4.87 -10.70
C LEU A 21 2.48 3.77 -11.74
N LYS A 22 3.53 3.01 -12.04
CA LYS A 22 3.50 1.89 -13.00
C LYS A 22 3.45 0.53 -12.33
N LYS A 23 4.02 0.43 -11.13
CA LYS A 23 4.09 -0.77 -10.31
C LYS A 23 4.08 -0.38 -8.83
N LEU A 24 3.60 -1.29 -7.99
CA LEU A 24 3.81 -1.29 -6.55
C LEU A 24 4.64 -2.52 -6.20
N GLU A 25 5.71 -2.35 -5.43
CA GLU A 25 6.54 -3.48 -5.00
C GLU A 25 5.79 -4.36 -4.00
N PRO A 26 5.92 -5.70 -4.08
CA PRO A 26 5.32 -6.59 -3.10
C PRO A 26 5.71 -6.20 -1.68
N GLY A 27 4.72 -6.14 -0.78
CA GLY A 27 4.95 -5.82 0.63
C GLY A 27 5.21 -4.34 0.94
N CYS A 28 5.23 -3.42 -0.04
CA CYS A 28 5.45 -1.99 0.22
C CYS A 28 4.39 -1.33 1.13
N LEU A 29 3.24 -1.99 1.33
CA LEU A 29 2.16 -1.55 2.22
C LEU A 29 2.10 -2.37 3.52
N GLY A 30 3.02 -3.33 3.74
CA GLY A 30 2.94 -4.29 4.84
C GLY A 30 3.00 -3.66 6.24
N ASN A 31 3.69 -2.52 6.38
CA ASN A 31 3.76 -1.78 7.66
C ASN A 31 2.53 -0.91 7.93
N LEU A 32 1.63 -0.73 6.95
CA LEU A 32 0.43 0.10 7.09
C LEU A 32 -0.73 -0.71 7.70
N THR A 33 -0.50 -1.28 8.88
CA THR A 33 -1.41 -2.23 9.52
C THR A 33 -2.78 -1.64 9.89
N SER A 34 -2.87 -0.32 10.09
CA SER A 34 -4.15 0.38 10.33
C SER A 34 -4.85 0.87 9.06
N LEU A 35 -4.31 0.61 7.87
CA LEU A 35 -4.84 1.14 6.62
C LEU A 35 -6.22 0.57 6.32
N LYS A 36 -7.20 1.46 6.12
CA LYS A 36 -8.60 1.12 5.81
C LYS A 36 -9.01 1.50 4.39
N ALA A 37 -8.34 2.47 3.79
CA ALA A 37 -8.61 2.88 2.42
C ALA A 37 -7.30 3.21 1.68
N LEU A 38 -7.19 2.67 0.47
CA LEU A 38 -6.11 2.94 -0.47
C LEU A 38 -6.71 3.40 -1.79
N ARG A 39 -6.36 4.59 -2.26
CA ARG A 39 -6.77 5.10 -3.58
C ARG A 39 -5.61 5.08 -4.55
N LEU A 40 -5.79 4.38 -5.67
CA LEU A 40 -4.80 4.21 -6.74
C LEU A 40 -5.35 4.61 -8.11
N ASP A 41 -6.57 5.13 -8.18
CA ASP A 41 -7.21 5.53 -9.44
C ASP A 41 -6.40 6.58 -10.21
N ASN A 42 -6.57 6.64 -11.53
CA ASN A 42 -5.82 7.56 -12.40
C ASN A 42 -4.29 7.41 -12.29
N ASN A 43 -3.79 6.17 -12.18
CA ASN A 43 -2.38 5.82 -12.32
C ASN A 43 -2.12 5.04 -13.62
N ARG A 44 -0.88 4.58 -13.81
CA ARG A 44 -0.45 3.74 -14.96
C ARG A 44 -0.19 2.29 -14.52
N LEU A 45 -0.86 1.84 -13.47
CA LEU A 45 -0.70 0.50 -12.90
C LEU A 45 -1.32 -0.51 -13.87
N SER A 46 -0.50 -1.42 -14.39
CA SER A 46 -0.93 -2.52 -15.26
C SER A 46 -1.03 -3.86 -14.53
N ASP A 47 -0.45 -3.96 -13.34
CA ASP A 47 -0.45 -5.16 -12.51
C ASP A 47 -0.66 -4.76 -11.04
N LEU A 48 -1.62 -5.42 -10.39
CA LEU A 48 -1.97 -5.23 -8.97
C LEU A 48 -1.71 -6.47 -8.13
N ASN A 49 -1.18 -7.57 -8.70
CA ASN A 49 -1.03 -8.85 -8.00
C ASN A 49 -0.15 -8.74 -6.74
N GLY A 50 0.87 -7.89 -6.75
CA GLY A 50 1.73 -7.64 -5.58
C GLY A 50 1.10 -6.81 -4.46
N VAL A 51 -0.03 -6.13 -4.74
CA VAL A 51 -0.72 -5.24 -3.79
C VAL A 51 -1.72 -6.02 -2.95
N VAL A 52 -2.50 -6.89 -3.59
CA VAL A 52 -3.52 -7.72 -2.91
C VAL A 52 -2.89 -8.77 -2.01
N SER A 53 -1.70 -9.31 -2.35
CA SER A 53 -1.01 -10.26 -1.48
C SER A 53 -0.68 -9.65 -0.12
N GLY A 54 -0.18 -8.40 -0.07
CA GLY A 54 0.09 -7.70 1.19
C GLY A 54 -1.14 -7.48 2.07
N PHE A 55 -2.32 -7.27 1.46
CA PHE A 55 -3.58 -7.13 2.19
C PHE A 55 -4.15 -8.49 2.66
N LEU A 56 -4.11 -9.53 1.82
CA LEU A 56 -4.70 -10.84 2.15
C LEU A 56 -3.91 -11.57 3.26
N ILE A 57 -2.59 -11.41 3.33
CA ILE A 57 -1.79 -11.97 4.43
C ILE A 57 -2.15 -11.32 5.78
N SER A 58 -2.67 -10.07 5.78
CA SER A 58 -3.16 -9.41 6.99
C SER A 58 -4.57 -9.83 7.42
N PHE A 59 -5.35 -10.49 6.55
CA PHE A 59 -6.70 -10.97 6.87
C PHE A 59 -6.78 -12.49 7.06
N GLY A 60 -5.75 -13.24 6.65
CA GLY A 60 -5.69 -14.70 6.75
C GLY A 60 -4.61 -15.18 7.71
N SER A 61 -4.83 -15.01 9.01
CA SER A 61 -4.19 -15.79 10.07
C SER A 61 -5.08 -15.71 11.32
N THR A 62 -6.17 -16.46 11.30
CA THR A 62 -6.85 -16.99 12.49
C THR A 62 -6.54 -18.47 12.57
#